data_AF-A0AAW7YY19-F1
#
_entry.id   AF-A0AAW7YY19-F1
#
_cell.length_a   1.000
_cell.length_b   1.000
_cell.length_c   1.000
_cell.angle_alpha   90.00
_cell.angle_beta   90.00
_cell.angle_gamma   90.00
#
_symmetry.space_group_name_H-M   'P 1'
#
loop_
_entity.id
_entity.type
_entity.pdbx_description
1 polymer ?
#
loop_
_entity_poly.entity_id
_entity_poly.type
_entity_poly.pdbx_seq_one_letter_code
_entity_poly.pdbx_strand_id
1 'polypeptide(L)'
;MEYIDSILASDNYAFIGFLLVGVFILWFLPALLALAFNRKQFKYILLACIPAGFSLIAWGGVMIWATTGKAIGKYANKASSEN
;
A
#
# COMPACT_ATOMS: atom_id res chain seq x y z
N MET A 1 12.28 -12.72 -23.02
CA MET A 1 13.11 -11.50 -22.92
C MET A 1 12.85 -10.60 -24.11
N GLU A 2 12.91 -11.09 -25.35
CA GLU A 2 12.66 -10.28 -26.56
C GLU A 2 11.35 -9.47 -26.57
N TYR A 3 10.24 -10.02 -26.08
CA TYR A 3 8.97 -9.28 -26.00
C TYR A 3 9.00 -8.14 -24.98
N ILE A 4 9.74 -8.29 -23.89
CA ILE A 4 9.90 -7.25 -22.86
C ILE A 4 10.76 -6.12 -23.43
N ASP A 5 11.84 -6.45 -24.13
CA ASP A 5 12.70 -5.48 -24.81
C ASP A 5 11.96 -4.77 -25.94
N SER A 6 11.10 -5.47 -26.69
CA SER A 6 10.28 -4.86 -27.75
C SER A 6 9.20 -3.90 -27.22
N ILE A 7 8.64 -4.18 -26.04
CA ILE A 7 7.67 -3.31 -25.36
C ILE A 7 8.39 -2.10 -24.74
N LEU A 8 9.56 -2.30 -24.13
CA LEU A 8 10.37 -1.24 -23.51
C LEU A 8 11.09 -0.37 -24.54
N ALA A 9 11.48 -0.93 -25.69
CA ALA A 9 12.07 -0.22 -26.83
C ALA A 9 11.02 0.37 -27.77
N SER A 10 9.73 0.17 -27.50
CA SER A 10 8.70 0.89 -28.23
C SER A 10 8.73 2.37 -27.83
N ASP A 11 8.77 3.29 -28.81
CA ASP A 11 8.71 4.76 -28.63
C ASP A 11 7.41 5.25 -27.94
N ASN A 12 6.59 4.33 -27.42
CA ASN A 12 5.36 4.62 -26.71
C ASN A 12 5.65 4.93 -25.23
N TYR A 13 6.29 6.07 -24.99
CA TYR A 13 6.48 6.65 -23.66
C TYR A 13 5.17 6.77 -22.87
N ALA A 14 4.04 6.93 -23.56
CA ALA A 14 2.72 6.94 -22.95
C ALA A 14 2.37 5.60 -22.29
N PHE A 15 2.73 4.48 -22.92
CA PHE A 15 2.47 3.14 -22.38
C PHE A 15 3.41 2.80 -21.22
N ILE A 16 4.70 3.14 -21.34
CA ILE A 16 5.67 3.06 -20.23
C ILE A 16 5.20 3.92 -19.05
N GLY A 17 4.74 5.14 -19.30
CA GLY A 17 4.21 6.04 -18.28
C GLY A 17 2.99 5.46 -17.57
N PHE A 18 2.05 4.86 -18.33
CA PHE A 18 0.87 4.22 -17.76
C PHE A 18 1.23 3.00 -16.90
N LEU A 19 2.18 2.16 -17.35
CA LEU A 19 2.69 1.04 -16.57
C LEU A 19 3.37 1.49 -15.28
N LEU A 20 4.23 2.51 -15.35
CA LEU A 20 4.88 3.07 -14.16
C LEU A 20 3.86 3.60 -13.16
N VAL A 21 2.84 4.32 -13.62
CA VAL A 21 1.75 4.81 -12.77
C VAL A 21 0.96 3.64 -12.17
N GLY A 22 0.65 2.62 -12.96
CA GLY A 22 -0.04 1.41 -12.50
C GLY A 22 0.75 0.69 -11.40
N VAL A 23 2.05 0.50 -11.61
CA VAL A 23 2.96 -0.08 -10.60
C VAL A 23 3.05 0.79 -9.37
N PHE A 24 3.11 2.11 -9.50
CA PHE A 24 3.17 3.05 -8.37
C PHE A 24 1.89 2.99 -7.53
N ILE A 25 0.72 2.93 -8.17
CA ILE A 25 -0.57 2.82 -7.49
C ILE A 25 -0.70 1.48 -6.78
N LEU A 26 -0.29 0.37 -7.44
CA LEU A 26 -0.24 -0.94 -6.80
C LEU A 26 0.76 -0.95 -5.65
N TRP A 27 1.91 -0.30 -5.77
CA TRP A 27 2.89 -0.21 -4.69
C TRP A 27 2.35 0.52 -3.46
N PHE A 28 1.65 1.64 -3.70
CA PHE A 28 1.04 2.48 -2.66
C PHE A 28 -0.40 2.08 -2.31
N LEU A 29 -0.92 0.97 -2.82
CA LEU A 29 -2.27 0.47 -2.54
C LEU A 29 -2.55 0.31 -1.03
N PRO A 30 -1.59 -0.21 -0.20
CA PRO A 30 -1.80 -0.33 1.24
C PRO A 30 -1.95 1.03 1.93
N ALA A 31 -1.23 2.06 1.44
CA ALA A 31 -1.35 3.41 1.94
C ALA A 31 -2.71 4.03 1.60
N LEU A 32 -3.23 3.79 0.38
CA LEU A 32 -4.57 4.23 -0.02
C LEU A 32 -5.66 3.60 0.86
N LEU A 33 -5.56 2.30 1.12
CA LEU A 33 -6.43 1.57 2.05
C LEU A 33 -6.38 2.17 3.46
N ALA A 34 -5.18 2.47 3.96
CA ALA A 34 -5.00 3.10 5.27
C ALA A 34 -5.60 4.51 5.35
N LEU A 35 -5.58 5.28 4.26
CA LEU A 35 -6.19 6.61 4.19
C LEU A 35 -7.71 6.53 4.34
N ALA A 36 -8.35 5.55 3.69
CA ALA A 36 -9.80 5.34 3.75
C ALA A 36 -10.26 4.76 5.10
N PHE A 37 -9.53 3.79 5.66
CA PHE A 37 -9.94 3.10 6.88
C PHE A 37 -9.47 3.78 8.16
N ASN A 38 -8.29 4.43 8.18
CA ASN A 38 -7.73 5.00 9.41
C ASN A 38 -6.74 6.15 9.19
N ARG A 39 -7.25 7.38 9.00
CA ARG A 39 -6.42 8.60 8.82
C ARG A 39 -5.34 8.82 9.89
N LYS A 40 -5.51 8.30 11.12
CA LYS A 40 -4.51 8.41 12.20
C LYS A 40 -3.33 7.44 12.04
N GLN A 41 -3.59 6.22 11.59
CA GLN A 41 -2.56 5.18 11.40
C GLN A 41 -1.90 5.24 10.01
N PHE A 42 -2.50 6.00 9.08
CA PHE A 42 -1.98 6.26 7.74
C PHE A 42 -0.49 6.62 7.71
N LYS A 43 -0.02 7.49 8.62
CA LYS A 43 1.40 7.91 8.66
C LYS A 43 2.36 6.74 8.90
N TYR A 44 1.98 5.79 9.76
CA TYR A 44 2.79 4.62 10.05
C TYR A 44 2.77 3.61 8.89
N ILE A 45 1.61 3.42 8.25
CA ILE A 45 1.50 2.55 7.08
C ILE A 45 2.26 3.14 5.89
N LEU A 46 2.27 4.46 5.72
CA LEU A 46 3.05 5.12 4.68
C LEU A 46 4.55 4.92 4.85
N LEU A 47 5.05 5.06 6.09
CA LEU A 47 6.45 4.80 6.41
C LEU A 47 6.80 3.32 6.25
N ALA A 48 5.88 2.42 6.61
CA ALA A 48 6.06 0.98 6.41
C ALA A 48 5.96 0.57 4.94
N CYS A 49 5.35 1.39 4.07
CA CYS A 49 5.25 1.12 2.63
C CYS A 49 6.63 1.17 1.94
N ILE A 50 7.57 1.99 2.45
CA ILE A 50 8.95 2.08 1.94
C ILE A 50 9.69 0.73 2.07
N PRO A 51 9.78 0.10 3.26
CA PRO A 51 10.36 -1.24 3.41
C PRO A 51 9.43 -2.37 2.93
N ALA A 52 8.09 -2.22 3.03
CA ALA A 52 7.14 -3.25 2.61
C ALA A 52 7.12 -3.44 1.09
N GLY A 53 7.50 -2.41 0.35
CA GLY A 53 7.81 -2.57 -1.05
C GLY A 53 8.84 -3.68 -1.33
N PHE A 54 9.89 -3.74 -0.53
CA PHE A 54 10.97 -4.70 -0.74
C PHE A 54 10.56 -6.17 -0.50
N SER A 55 9.39 -6.43 0.08
CA SER A 55 8.94 -7.79 0.42
C SER A 55 7.42 -7.98 0.36
N LEU A 56 6.96 -8.97 -0.42
CA LEU A 56 5.55 -9.34 -0.56
C LEU A 56 4.87 -9.68 0.78
N ILE A 57 5.61 -10.25 1.74
CA ILE A 57 5.08 -10.61 3.06
C ILE A 57 4.79 -9.35 3.89
N ALA A 58 5.72 -8.40 3.88
CA ALA A 58 5.52 -7.11 4.54
C ALA A 58 4.37 -6.34 3.88
N TRP A 59 4.27 -6.39 2.55
CA TRP A 59 3.18 -5.79 1.77
C TRP A 59 1.79 -6.38 2.13
N GLY A 60 1.70 -7.70 2.28
CA GLY A 60 0.50 -8.37 2.78
C GLY A 60 0.16 -8.01 4.23
N GLY A 61 1.17 -7.93 5.10
CA GLY A 61 1.02 -7.55 6.51
C GLY A 61 0.45 -6.12 6.67
N VAL A 62 0.98 -5.15 5.92
CA VAL A 62 0.43 -3.78 5.95
C VAL A 62 -0.98 -3.69 5.36
N MET A 63 -1.36 -4.56 4.41
CA MET A 63 -2.76 -4.64 3.94
C MET A 63 -3.72 -5.10 5.04
N ILE A 64 -3.38 -6.19 5.74
CA ILE A 64 -4.21 -6.70 6.86
C ILE A 64 -4.28 -5.66 7.98
N TRP A 65 -3.16 -4.99 8.26
CA TRP A 65 -3.11 -3.95 9.27
C TRP A 65 -3.89 -2.70 8.87
N ALA A 66 -3.88 -2.31 7.59
CA ALA A 66 -4.69 -1.21 7.05
C ALA A 66 -6.19 -1.47 7.21
N THR A 67 -6.65 -2.71 6.99
CA THR A 67 -8.07 -3.08 7.10
C THR A 67 -8.50 -3.32 8.55
N THR A 68 -7.63 -3.91 9.38
CA THR A 68 -7.95 -4.32 10.76
C THR A 68 -7.69 -3.21 11.79
N GLY A 69 -6.83 -2.23 11.50
CA GLY A 69 -6.40 -1.21 12.46
C GLY A 69 -7.54 -0.34 13.04
N LYS A 70 -8.65 -0.19 12.32
CA LYS A 70 -9.83 0.54 12.82
C LYS A 70 -10.64 -0.27 13.84
N ALA A 71 -10.69 -1.60 13.69
CA ALA A 71 -11.37 -2.49 14.61
C ALA A 71 -10.66 -2.50 15.96
N ILE A 72 -9.34 -2.73 15.97
CA ILE A 72 -8.52 -2.74 17.19
C ILE A 72 -8.62 -1.43 17.97
N GLY A 73 -8.59 -0.27 17.28
CA GLY A 73 -8.73 1.03 17.94
C GLY A 73 -10.05 1.23 18.68
N LYS A 74 -11.14 0.57 18.24
CA LYS A 74 -12.45 0.64 18.89
C LYS A 74 -12.53 -0.26 20.13
N TYR A 75 -11.89 -1.44 20.08
CA TYR A 75 -11.79 -2.34 21.24
C TYR A 75 -10.84 -1.79 22.32
N ALA A 76 -9.70 -1.20 21.92
CA ALA A 76 -8.75 -0.60 22.86
C ALA A 76 -9.35 0.60 23.62
N ASN A 77 -10.13 1.46 22.94
CA ASN A 77 -10.80 2.58 23.60
C ASN A 77 -11.88 2.13 24.60
N LYS A 78 -12.59 1.04 24.28
CA LYS A 78 -13.64 0.51 25.16
C LYS A 78 -13.06 -0.13 26.42
N ALA A 79 -11.91 -0.79 26.31
CA ALA A 79 -11.18 -1.33 27.45
C ALA A 79 -10.62 -0.24 28.37
N SER A 80 -10.22 0.93 27.84
CA SER A 80 -9.78 2.05 28.68
C SER A 80 -10.93 2.84 29.31
N SER A 81 -12.17 2.75 28.82
CA SER A 81 -13.32 3.43 29.44
C SER A 81 -14.00 2.63 30.55
N GLU A 82 -13.67 1.35 30.68
CA GLU A 82 -14.21 0.44 31.71
C GLU A 82 -13.26 0.28 32.93
N ASN A 83 -12.13 1.00 32.96
CA ASN A 83 -11.20 1.04 34.10
C ASN A 83 -11.26 2.40 34.83
#